data_AF-V4LZN9-F1
#
_entry.id   AF-V4LZN9-F1
#
_cell.length_a   1.000
_cell.length_b   1.000
_cell.length_c   1.000
_cell.angle_alpha   90.00
_cell.angle_beta   90.00
_cell.angle_gamma   90.00
#
_symmetry.space_group_name_H-M   'P 1'
#
loop_
_entity.id
_entity.type
_entity.pdbx_description
1 polymer ?
#
loop_
_entity_poly.entity_id
_entity_poly.type
_entity_poly.pdbx_seq_one_letter_code
_entity_poly.pdbx_strand_id
1 'polypeptide(L)'
;MSSLEERKSTTTEKKKEPSQLPIPEKQLTPNLSLPDDFLVSCFARVSRLYYPTLSLVSKHFRSLLASPELYKARSLLGHTESCLYVCLKFHPGLYPRWYTLCRKPNKTLTNDDISEKAKSSGYVLAPVQIPRSPPACFSGLVAVGSNIYNIEERSSWISILECTSHTWREAPNLREKLTSLSASVVDQKIYVAGSNRKFGCGLKNSLEVFDTRTQTWDLDPIPCSETKYEFVNHRSACIDGKFYVNAGAETVAYDSKEGRWDLEGGDMNDHMQLDSYCEIDNVLYSVSFGELRWYDNQVKEWRYVMGLLDLPEFHRNVHVRLADHGGNMAFMWGGDLFDSRLSGGYEKKIWCAEIALKRRLSSEILGIIEWCDHVLTVHQPYGLVKVLAVTV
;
A
#
# COMPACT_ATOMS: atom_id res chain seq x y z
N MET A 1 46.22 68.96 -61.40
CA MET A 1 47.56 68.55 -60.95
C MET A 1 47.86 69.28 -59.65
N SER A 2 47.50 68.65 -58.53
CA SER A 2 48.37 68.29 -57.40
C SER A 2 48.99 69.51 -56.69
N SER A 3 48.36 70.05 -55.63
CA SER A 3 48.43 69.57 -54.24
C SER A 3 49.82 69.75 -53.60
N LEU A 4 50.06 70.95 -53.04
CA LEU A 4 50.92 71.14 -51.87
C LEU A 4 50.06 70.93 -50.61
N GLU A 5 50.56 70.20 -49.62
CA GLU A 5 50.96 70.76 -48.33
C GLU A 5 51.22 69.65 -47.30
N GLU A 6 52.32 69.85 -46.58
CA GLU A 6 52.88 68.99 -45.55
C GLU A 6 51.91 68.80 -44.37
N ARG A 7 51.65 67.54 -44.00
CA ARG A 7 50.98 67.21 -42.73
C ARG A 7 52.01 67.02 -41.63
N LYS A 8 52.07 68.00 -40.72
CA LYS A 8 52.64 67.86 -39.37
C LYS A 8 51.89 66.76 -38.60
N SER A 9 52.63 65.83 -38.00
CA SER A 9 52.10 64.83 -37.09
C SER A 9 51.95 65.43 -35.69
N THR A 10 50.72 65.37 -35.17
CA THR A 10 50.42 65.71 -33.77
C THR A 10 50.16 64.40 -33.04
N THR A 11 51.05 64.06 -32.11
CA THR A 11 50.96 62.87 -31.26
C THR A 11 49.92 63.11 -30.16
N THR A 12 48.81 62.36 -30.19
CA THR A 12 47.83 62.35 -29.11
C THR A 12 47.99 61.07 -28.30
N GLU A 13 48.38 61.22 -27.03
CA GLU A 13 48.48 60.14 -26.05
C GLU A 13 47.10 59.49 -25.82
N LYS A 14 46.97 58.20 -26.14
CA LYS A 14 45.84 57.37 -25.68
C LYS A 14 46.15 56.84 -24.28
N LYS A 15 45.40 57.34 -23.30
CA LYS A 15 45.27 56.79 -21.94
C LYS A 15 44.99 55.29 -22.01
N LYS A 16 45.92 54.45 -21.52
CA LYS A 16 45.71 53.01 -21.30
C LYS A 16 44.89 52.82 -20.03
N GLU A 17 43.74 52.18 -20.17
CA GLU A 17 42.91 51.66 -19.10
C GLU A 17 43.66 50.53 -18.35
N PRO A 18 43.54 50.38 -17.02
CA PRO A 18 44.28 49.35 -16.30
C PRO A 18 43.71 47.97 -16.63
N SER A 19 44.56 47.09 -17.15
CA SER A 19 44.26 45.67 -17.32
C SER A 19 43.89 45.06 -15.96
N GLN A 20 42.64 44.62 -15.82
CA GLN A 20 42.20 43.78 -14.70
C GLN A 20 43.07 42.51 -14.69
N LEU A 21 43.81 42.31 -13.60
CA LEU A 21 44.41 41.02 -13.27
C LEU A 21 43.28 39.99 -13.20
N PRO A 22 43.46 38.76 -13.74
CA PRO A 22 42.47 37.72 -13.56
C PRO A 22 42.37 37.43 -12.07
N ILE A 23 41.20 37.75 -11.49
CA ILE A 23 40.78 37.23 -10.20
C ILE A 23 40.92 35.71 -10.34
N PRO A 24 41.63 35.00 -9.44
CA PRO A 24 41.57 33.55 -9.46
C PRO A 24 40.11 33.21 -9.21
N GLU A 25 39.42 32.70 -10.24
CA GLU A 25 38.17 32.00 -10.03
C GLU A 25 38.47 31.00 -8.92
N LYS A 26 37.87 31.22 -7.74
CA LYS A 26 37.74 30.16 -6.76
C LYS A 26 37.06 29.04 -7.53
N GLN A 27 37.86 28.06 -7.95
CA GLN A 27 37.37 26.76 -8.34
C GLN A 27 36.47 26.34 -7.19
N LEU A 28 35.16 26.44 -7.38
CA LEU A 28 34.20 25.74 -6.56
C LEU A 28 34.65 24.29 -6.67
N THR A 29 35.31 23.80 -5.62
CA THR A 29 35.68 22.41 -5.48
C THR A 29 34.48 21.57 -5.89
N PRO A 30 34.59 20.68 -6.88
CA PRO A 30 33.46 19.93 -7.37
C PRO A 30 32.96 19.08 -6.20
N ASN A 31 31.77 19.40 -5.70
CA ASN A 31 30.98 18.66 -4.73
C ASN A 31 31.81 17.95 -3.64
N LEU A 32 31.89 18.52 -2.43
CA LEU A 32 32.04 17.67 -1.24
C LEU A 32 30.81 16.75 -1.20
N SER A 33 30.91 15.57 -1.82
CA SER A 33 29.94 14.51 -1.63
C SER A 33 29.97 14.15 -0.15
N LEU A 34 28.87 14.44 0.55
CA LEU A 34 28.65 13.93 1.89
C LEU A 34 28.93 12.41 1.89
N PRO A 35 29.66 11.88 2.88
CA PRO A 35 29.90 10.45 2.93
C PRO A 35 28.58 9.68 3.04
N ASP A 36 28.52 8.52 2.40
CA ASP A 36 27.33 7.67 2.32
C ASP A 36 26.73 7.40 3.71
N ASP A 37 27.56 7.15 4.72
CA ASP A 37 27.12 6.91 6.10
C ASP A 37 26.34 8.08 6.69
N PHE A 38 26.76 9.33 6.40
CA PHE A 38 26.03 10.52 6.84
C PHE A 38 24.70 10.66 6.10
N LEU A 39 24.69 10.41 4.79
CA LEU A 39 23.45 10.45 4.00
C LEU A 39 22.45 9.39 4.45
N VAL A 40 22.91 8.15 4.67
CA VAL A 40 22.09 7.06 5.21
C VAL A 40 21.54 7.41 6.58
N SER A 41 22.37 7.97 7.48
CA SER A 41 21.94 8.43 8.80
C SER A 41 20.87 9.53 8.70
N CYS A 42 21.02 10.48 7.77
CA CYS A 42 20.02 11.51 7.51
C CYS A 42 18.72 10.90 6.97
N PHE A 43 18.78 10.06 5.94
CA PHE A 43 17.62 9.42 5.35
C PHE A 43 16.88 8.54 6.37
N ALA A 44 17.60 7.84 7.26
CA ALA A 44 17.01 7.00 8.29
C ALA A 44 16.09 7.76 9.27
N ARG A 45 16.25 9.09 9.39
CA ARG A 45 15.41 9.96 10.24
C ARG A 45 14.26 10.61 9.48
N VAL A 46 14.28 10.54 8.15
CA VAL A 46 13.23 11.12 7.30
C VAL A 46 12.13 10.08 7.09
N SER A 47 10.87 10.53 7.07
CA SER A 47 9.76 9.62 6.79
C SER A 47 9.86 9.01 5.39
N ARG A 48 9.52 7.72 5.28
CA ARG A 48 9.50 6.99 4.01
C ARG A 48 8.56 7.61 2.99
N LEU A 49 7.56 8.38 3.43
CA LEU A 49 6.68 9.14 2.54
C LEU A 49 7.44 10.13 1.62
N TYR A 50 8.64 10.56 2.00
CA TYR A 50 9.48 11.45 1.20
C TYR A 50 10.51 10.70 0.32
N TYR A 51 10.68 9.39 0.51
CA TYR A 51 11.72 8.63 -0.18
C TYR A 51 11.56 8.66 -1.70
N PRO A 52 10.35 8.53 -2.27
CA PRO A 52 10.20 8.62 -3.72
C PRO A 52 10.62 9.99 -4.26
N THR A 53 10.36 11.09 -3.55
CA THR A 53 10.87 12.42 -3.91
C THR A 53 12.40 12.50 -3.79
N LEU A 54 12.98 12.02 -2.69
CA LEU A 54 14.43 12.01 -2.49
C LEU A 54 15.17 11.16 -3.54
N SER A 55 14.56 10.08 -4.01
CA SER A 55 15.09 9.20 -5.06
C SER A 55 15.19 9.87 -6.44
N LEU A 56 14.53 11.02 -6.62
CA LEU A 56 14.58 11.82 -7.85
C LEU A 56 15.73 12.83 -7.84
N VAL A 57 16.33 13.11 -6.66
CA VAL A 57 17.41 14.11 -6.52
C VAL A 57 18.67 13.68 -7.26
N SER A 58 19.09 12.42 -7.11
CA SER A 58 20.25 11.86 -7.81
C SER A 58 20.20 10.34 -7.89
N LYS A 59 20.96 9.76 -8.84
CA LYS A 59 21.16 8.30 -8.92
C LYS A 59 21.78 7.74 -7.64
N HIS A 60 22.67 8.50 -7.00
CA HIS A 60 23.31 8.11 -5.75
C HIS A 60 22.32 8.03 -4.59
N PHE A 61 21.45 9.05 -4.42
CA PHE A 61 20.39 9.04 -3.40
C PHE A 61 19.45 7.85 -3.60
N ARG A 62 19.04 7.60 -4.85
CA ARG A 62 18.22 6.42 -5.19
C ARG A 62 18.90 5.11 -4.77
N SER A 63 20.21 4.98 -5.02
CA SER A 63 20.97 3.79 -4.62
C SER A 63 21.02 3.62 -3.11
N LEU A 64 21.25 4.70 -2.36
CA LEU A 64 21.27 4.67 -0.90
C LEU A 64 19.90 4.37 -0.29
N LEU A 65 18.82 4.91 -0.88
CA LEU A 65 17.45 4.66 -0.43
C LEU A 65 16.99 3.22 -0.68
N ALA A 66 17.56 2.55 -1.68
CA ALA A 66 17.32 1.14 -1.96
C ALA A 66 18.30 0.20 -1.21
N SER A 67 19.24 0.75 -0.45
CA SER A 67 20.28 -0.02 0.23
C SER A 67 19.74 -0.69 1.50
N PRO A 68 20.12 -1.94 1.82
CA PRO A 68 19.75 -2.60 3.07
C PRO A 68 20.35 -1.90 4.30
N GLU A 69 21.44 -1.14 4.14
CA GLU A 69 22.08 -0.34 5.19
C GLU A 69 21.13 0.69 5.79
N LEU A 70 20.30 1.32 4.96
CA LEU A 70 19.30 2.28 5.41
C LEU A 70 18.28 1.64 6.36
N TYR A 71 17.81 0.44 6.04
CA TYR A 71 16.87 -0.27 6.90
C TYR A 71 17.50 -0.65 8.25
N LYS A 72 18.75 -1.12 8.24
CA LYS A 72 19.50 -1.38 9.48
C LYS A 72 19.63 -0.11 10.32
N ALA A 73 19.97 1.02 9.71
CA ALA A 73 20.07 2.30 10.40
C ALA A 73 18.74 2.74 11.02
N ARG A 74 17.62 2.61 10.29
CA ARG A 74 16.28 2.90 10.82
C ARG A 74 15.90 2.01 11.99
N SER A 75 16.14 0.72 11.87
CA SER A 75 15.87 -0.27 12.91
C SER A 75 16.65 0.05 14.19
N LEU A 76 17.94 0.42 14.08
CA LEU A 76 18.77 0.86 15.21
C LEU A 76 18.25 2.14 15.89
N LEU A 77 17.62 3.03 15.13
CA LEU A 77 17.01 4.25 15.66
C LEU A 77 15.59 4.03 16.20
N GLY A 78 15.01 2.83 16.03
CA GLY A 78 13.62 2.56 16.41
C GLY A 78 12.59 3.27 15.53
N HIS A 79 12.97 3.69 14.31
CA HIS A 79 12.07 4.38 13.38
C HIS A 79 11.29 3.40 12.50
N THR A 80 10.23 2.82 13.06
CA THR A 80 9.26 2.00 12.31
C THR A 80 8.08 2.85 11.85
N GLU A 81 7.72 2.76 10.58
CA GLU A 81 6.60 3.49 9.97
C GLU A 81 5.66 2.53 9.25
N SER A 82 4.35 2.79 9.37
CA SER A 82 3.34 2.09 8.57
C SER A 82 3.27 2.71 7.17
N CYS A 83 3.60 1.90 6.16
CA CYS A 83 3.68 2.32 4.77
C CYS A 83 2.59 1.66 3.94
N LEU A 84 1.76 2.47 3.28
CA LEU A 84 0.71 1.97 2.41
C LEU A 84 1.24 1.57 1.03
N TYR A 85 0.82 0.38 0.59
CA TYR A 85 1.05 -0.20 -0.72
C TYR A 85 -0.29 -0.50 -1.39
N VAL A 86 -0.41 -0.13 -2.66
CA VAL A 86 -1.62 -0.28 -3.45
C VAL A 86 -1.30 -1.14 -4.66
N CYS A 87 -2.04 -2.24 -4.81
CA CYS A 87 -1.95 -3.12 -5.96
C CYS A 87 -3.07 -2.80 -6.97
N LEU A 88 -2.69 -2.33 -8.15
CA LEU A 88 -3.60 -2.04 -9.27
C LEU A 88 -3.35 -3.02 -10.42
N LYS A 89 -4.41 -3.52 -11.05
CA LYS A 89 -4.33 -4.27 -12.31
C LYS A 89 -4.83 -3.40 -13.45
N PHE A 90 -4.09 -3.40 -14.56
CA PHE A 90 -4.46 -2.62 -15.75
C PHE A 90 -4.82 -3.53 -16.92
N HIS A 91 -5.91 -3.22 -17.63
CA HIS A 91 -6.27 -3.92 -18.87
C HIS A 91 -5.39 -3.45 -20.05
N PRO A 92 -5.11 -4.31 -21.05
CA PRO A 92 -5.57 -5.70 -21.23
C PRO A 92 -4.67 -6.76 -20.57
N GLY A 93 -3.47 -6.39 -20.10
CA GLY A 93 -2.46 -7.34 -19.61
C GLY A 93 -2.71 -7.91 -18.21
N LEU A 94 -3.55 -7.28 -17.40
CA LEU A 94 -3.90 -7.68 -16.02
C LEU A 94 -2.71 -7.88 -15.07
N TYR A 95 -1.51 -7.41 -15.45
CA TYR A 95 -0.33 -7.45 -14.62
C TYR A 95 -0.48 -6.47 -13.45
N PRO A 96 -0.25 -6.92 -12.20
CA PRO A 96 -0.24 -6.04 -11.05
C PRO A 96 0.87 -5.00 -11.15
N ARG A 97 0.53 -3.75 -10.86
CA ARG A 97 1.48 -2.67 -10.63
C ARG A 97 1.28 -2.16 -9.21
N TRP A 98 2.39 -1.93 -8.55
CA TRP A 98 2.42 -1.52 -7.17
C TRP A 98 2.69 -0.03 -7.06
N TYR A 99 1.98 0.61 -6.15
CA TYR A 99 2.15 2.01 -5.80
C TYR A 99 2.33 2.13 -4.30
N THR A 100 3.00 3.17 -3.84
CA THR A 100 3.13 3.48 -2.42
C THR A 100 2.71 4.92 -2.15
N LEU A 101 2.10 5.17 -0.99
CA LEU A 101 1.68 6.52 -0.60
C LEU A 101 2.91 7.37 -0.26
N CYS A 102 2.94 8.59 -0.81
CA CYS A 102 4.06 9.51 -0.71
C CYS A 102 3.57 10.94 -0.46
N ARG A 103 4.47 11.81 -0.01
CA ARG A 103 4.25 13.26 0.01
C ARG A 103 4.62 13.86 -1.35
N LYS A 104 3.76 14.72 -1.88
CA LYS A 104 4.09 15.60 -3.00
C LYS A 104 5.23 16.53 -2.55
N PRO A 105 6.22 16.81 -3.43
CA PRO A 105 7.17 17.87 -3.14
C PRO A 105 6.39 19.17 -2.90
N ASN A 106 6.71 19.88 -1.81
CA ASN A 106 6.07 21.16 -1.52
C ASN A 106 6.24 22.06 -2.75
N LYS A 107 5.13 22.40 -3.43
CA LYS A 107 5.15 23.49 -4.40
C LYS A 107 5.49 24.75 -3.60
N THR A 108 6.57 25.44 -3.96
CA THR A 108 6.83 26.78 -3.44
C THR A 108 5.58 27.60 -3.70
N LEU A 109 4.86 27.99 -2.65
CA LEU A 109 3.72 28.88 -2.74
C LEU A 109 4.23 30.20 -3.31
N THR A 110 4.07 30.42 -4.61
CA THR A 110 4.09 31.78 -5.14
C THR A 110 2.87 32.48 -4.53
N ASN A 111 3.09 33.66 -3.95
CA ASN A 111 2.14 34.40 -3.10
C ASN A 111 0.77 34.74 -3.75
N ASP A 112 0.51 34.30 -4.98
CA ASP A 112 -0.68 34.65 -5.76
C ASP A 112 -1.82 33.61 -5.71
N ASP A 113 -1.61 32.43 -5.13
CA ASP A 113 -2.63 31.36 -5.04
C ASP A 113 -3.37 31.33 -3.68
N ILE A 114 -3.66 32.51 -3.09
CA ILE A 114 -4.66 32.62 -2.02
C ILE A 114 -6.05 32.72 -2.65
N SER A 115 -6.46 31.64 -3.33
CA SER A 115 -7.89 31.33 -3.45
C SER A 115 -8.17 30.18 -2.51
N GLU A 116 -9.26 30.25 -1.75
CA GLU A 116 -9.73 29.27 -0.76
C GLU A 116 -10.13 27.90 -1.37
N LYS A 117 -9.44 27.44 -2.42
CA LYS A 117 -9.60 26.11 -2.97
C LYS A 117 -8.81 25.13 -2.12
N ALA A 118 -9.56 24.28 -1.41
CA ALA A 118 -9.14 23.12 -0.62
C ALA A 118 -7.62 22.85 -0.64
N LYS A 119 -6.95 23.13 0.50
CA LYS A 119 -5.55 22.75 0.71
C LYS A 119 -5.42 21.26 0.41
N SER A 120 -4.76 20.91 -0.70
CA SER A 120 -4.46 19.51 -1.02
C SER A 120 -3.76 18.88 0.17
N SER A 121 -4.13 17.64 0.52
CA SER A 121 -3.53 16.93 1.65
C SER A 121 -2.02 16.76 1.47
N GLY A 122 -1.53 16.89 0.23
CA GLY A 122 -0.13 16.73 -0.13
C GLY A 122 0.25 15.27 -0.33
N TYR A 123 -0.69 14.34 -0.38
CA TYR A 123 -0.42 12.93 -0.64
C TYR A 123 -0.57 12.56 -2.13
N VAL A 124 0.22 11.58 -2.57
CA VAL A 124 0.18 11.02 -3.93
C VAL A 124 0.64 9.56 -3.91
N LEU A 125 0.13 8.74 -4.82
CA LEU A 125 0.64 7.40 -5.06
C LEU A 125 1.79 7.46 -6.06
N ALA A 126 2.99 7.07 -5.63
CA ALA A 126 4.15 6.90 -6.51
C ALA A 126 4.26 5.45 -6.98
N PRO A 127 4.57 5.20 -8.26
CA PRO A 127 4.78 3.83 -8.74
C PRO A 127 6.04 3.23 -8.12
N VAL A 128 5.92 2.01 -7.61
CA VAL A 128 7.03 1.22 -7.12
C VAL A 128 7.66 0.48 -8.30
N GLN A 129 8.97 0.61 -8.47
CA GLN A 129 9.70 0.01 -9.59
C GLN A 129 9.93 -1.48 -9.35
N ILE A 130 8.88 -2.28 -9.54
CA ILE A 130 8.92 -3.73 -9.40
C ILE A 130 8.88 -4.36 -10.80
N PRO A 131 10.00 -4.89 -11.31
CA PRO A 131 9.99 -5.59 -12.59
C PRO A 131 9.18 -6.90 -12.44
N ARG A 132 8.11 -7.03 -13.24
CA ARG A 132 7.28 -8.25 -13.41
C ARG A 132 6.69 -8.81 -12.09
N SER A 133 5.64 -8.17 -11.58
CA SER A 133 4.87 -8.72 -10.47
C SER A 133 4.12 -10.00 -10.89
N PRO A 134 4.13 -11.07 -10.07
CA PRO A 134 3.27 -12.23 -10.28
C PRO A 134 1.79 -11.82 -10.23
N PRO A 135 0.87 -12.59 -10.83
CA PRO A 135 -0.55 -12.40 -10.67
C PRO A 135 -0.93 -12.39 -9.18
N ALA A 136 -1.74 -11.42 -8.77
CA ALA A 136 -2.13 -11.24 -7.37
C ALA A 136 -3.65 -11.12 -7.25
N CYS A 137 -4.24 -11.71 -6.22
CA CYS A 137 -5.67 -11.61 -5.90
C CYS A 137 -5.85 -11.07 -4.47
N PHE A 138 -7.04 -10.56 -4.17
CA PHE A 138 -7.32 -10.00 -2.84
C PHE A 138 -7.14 -11.04 -1.73
N SER A 139 -7.61 -12.27 -1.97
CA SER A 139 -7.63 -13.34 -0.98
C SER A 139 -6.26 -13.96 -0.70
N GLY A 140 -5.30 -13.86 -1.63
CA GLY A 140 -3.95 -14.40 -1.47
C GLY A 140 -2.89 -13.38 -1.04
N LEU A 141 -3.25 -12.09 -0.93
CA LEU A 141 -2.32 -11.02 -0.57
C LEU A 141 -2.40 -10.70 0.93
N VAL A 142 -1.30 -10.86 1.68
CA VAL A 142 -1.24 -10.51 3.11
C VAL A 142 0.05 -9.77 3.44
N ALA A 143 0.01 -8.86 4.41
CA ALA A 143 1.18 -8.13 4.89
C ALA A 143 1.60 -8.66 6.26
N VAL A 144 2.89 -8.96 6.42
CA VAL A 144 3.48 -9.36 7.72
C VAL A 144 4.81 -8.65 7.89
N GLY A 145 4.90 -7.78 8.89
CA GLY A 145 6.08 -6.93 9.10
C GLY A 145 6.39 -6.07 7.87
N SER A 146 7.62 -6.16 7.38
CA SER A 146 8.11 -5.41 6.21
C SER A 146 7.85 -6.10 4.87
N ASN A 147 7.07 -7.20 4.85
CA ASN A 147 6.93 -8.06 3.68
C ASN A 147 5.46 -8.20 3.27
N ILE A 148 5.22 -8.30 1.96
CA ILE A 148 3.92 -8.66 1.40
C ILE A 148 4.03 -10.06 0.81
N TYR A 149 3.18 -10.97 1.26
CA TYR A 149 3.08 -12.33 0.76
C TYR A 149 1.97 -12.39 -0.27
N ASN A 150 2.26 -12.99 -1.43
CA ASN A 150 1.30 -13.25 -2.49
C ASN A 150 1.21 -14.75 -2.72
N ILE A 151 0.06 -15.32 -2.40
CA ILE A 151 -0.25 -16.73 -2.61
C ILE A 151 -1.14 -16.81 -3.85
N GLU A 152 -0.58 -17.28 -4.96
CA GLU A 152 -1.29 -17.34 -6.23
C GLU A 152 -2.31 -18.50 -6.24
N GLU A 153 -3.59 -18.17 -6.41
CA GLU A 153 -4.70 -19.13 -6.37
C GLU A 153 -4.57 -20.30 -7.35
N ARG A 154 -4.05 -20.07 -8.58
CA ARG A 154 -4.05 -21.10 -9.65
C ARG A 154 -2.82 -21.98 -9.68
N SER A 155 -1.67 -21.43 -9.28
CA SER A 155 -0.38 -22.12 -9.29
C SER A 155 0.04 -22.60 -7.91
N SER A 156 -0.62 -22.06 -6.86
CA SER A 156 -0.27 -22.28 -5.46
C SER A 156 1.18 -21.88 -5.13
N TRP A 157 1.70 -20.94 -5.93
CA TRP A 157 3.02 -20.36 -5.76
C TRP A 157 2.95 -19.23 -4.75
N ILE A 158 3.89 -19.22 -3.80
CA ILE A 158 4.10 -18.09 -2.91
C ILE A 158 5.27 -17.23 -3.39
N SER A 159 4.99 -15.95 -3.56
CA SER A 159 6.01 -14.94 -3.74
C SER A 159 5.98 -13.96 -2.56
N ILE A 160 7.14 -13.51 -2.13
CA ILE A 160 7.29 -12.52 -1.06
C ILE A 160 7.89 -11.26 -1.66
N LEU A 161 7.20 -10.14 -1.52
CA LEU A 161 7.71 -8.82 -1.86
C LEU A 161 8.36 -8.22 -0.62
N GLU A 162 9.68 -8.09 -0.67
CA GLU A 162 10.44 -7.35 0.33
C GLU A 162 10.24 -5.85 0.09
N CYS A 163 9.49 -5.18 0.97
CA CYS A 163 9.09 -3.79 0.75
C CYS A 163 10.21 -2.76 1.00
N THR A 164 11.35 -3.22 1.52
CA THR A 164 12.58 -2.44 1.75
C THR A 164 13.39 -2.29 0.47
N SER A 165 13.56 -3.38 -0.28
CA SER A 165 14.30 -3.46 -1.55
C SER A 165 13.39 -3.39 -2.79
N HIS A 166 12.07 -3.52 -2.61
CA HIS A 166 11.06 -3.65 -3.67
C HIS A 166 11.34 -4.81 -4.64
N THR A 167 11.85 -5.92 -4.11
CA THR A 167 12.15 -7.14 -4.89
C THR A 167 11.26 -8.31 -4.49
N TRP A 168 10.84 -9.10 -5.48
CA TRP A 168 10.18 -10.38 -5.24
C TRP A 168 11.22 -11.47 -5.00
N ARG A 169 10.92 -12.33 -4.04
CA ARG A 169 11.60 -13.61 -3.81
C ARG A 169 10.56 -14.73 -3.77
N GLU A 170 11.01 -15.93 -4.08
CA GLU A 170 10.18 -17.13 -3.99
C GLU A 170 10.19 -17.69 -2.57
N ALA A 171 9.08 -18.31 -2.16
CA ALA A 171 8.97 -19.04 -0.92
C ALA A 171 8.47 -20.47 -1.19
N PRO A 172 8.60 -21.41 -0.24
CA PRO A 172 8.11 -22.77 -0.41
C PRO A 172 6.62 -22.77 -0.80
N ASN A 173 6.27 -23.46 -1.89
CA ASN A 173 4.89 -23.52 -2.38
C ASN A 173 3.97 -24.26 -1.40
N LEU A 174 2.67 -24.04 -1.52
CA LEU A 174 1.66 -24.85 -0.81
C LEU A 174 1.86 -26.34 -1.13
N ARG A 175 1.56 -27.19 -0.15
CA ARG A 175 1.71 -28.64 -0.31
C ARG A 175 0.62 -29.22 -1.20
N GLU A 176 -0.60 -28.73 -1.02
CA GLU A 176 -1.73 -29.12 -1.86
C GLU A 176 -2.14 -27.97 -2.79
N LYS A 177 -2.40 -28.32 -4.05
CA LYS A 177 -2.93 -27.36 -5.01
C LYS A 177 -4.39 -27.05 -4.68
N LEU A 178 -4.67 -25.81 -4.30
CA LEU A 178 -6.01 -25.33 -3.96
C LEU A 178 -6.73 -24.79 -5.21
N THR A 179 -8.04 -24.99 -5.29
CA THR A 179 -8.91 -24.43 -6.35
C THR A 179 -9.40 -23.03 -6.03
N SER A 180 -9.56 -22.72 -4.75
CA SER A 180 -9.80 -21.38 -4.21
C SER A 180 -9.14 -21.25 -2.86
N LEU A 181 -8.64 -20.06 -2.52
CA LEU A 181 -7.98 -19.82 -1.25
C LEU A 181 -8.29 -18.44 -0.67
N SER A 182 -8.20 -18.33 0.65
CA SER A 182 -8.18 -17.09 1.41
C SER A 182 -7.15 -17.17 2.53
N ALA A 183 -6.31 -16.14 2.63
CA ALA A 183 -5.23 -16.05 3.60
C ALA A 183 -5.47 -14.90 4.59
N SER A 184 -5.22 -15.16 5.87
CA SER A 184 -5.21 -14.15 6.93
C SER A 184 -4.04 -14.41 7.88
N VAL A 185 -3.66 -13.39 8.64
CA VAL A 185 -2.51 -13.46 9.55
C VAL A 185 -3.01 -13.64 10.97
N VAL A 186 -2.48 -14.62 11.69
CA VAL A 186 -2.73 -14.82 13.12
C VAL A 186 -1.38 -15.03 13.80
N ASP A 187 -1.07 -14.22 14.81
CA ASP A 187 0.18 -14.31 15.58
C ASP A 187 1.45 -14.41 14.70
N GLN A 188 1.54 -13.55 13.67
CA GLN A 188 2.62 -13.52 12.66
C GLN A 188 2.72 -14.76 11.75
N LYS A 189 1.81 -15.72 11.86
CA LYS A 189 1.69 -16.85 10.94
C LYS A 189 0.60 -16.58 9.92
N ILE A 190 0.78 -17.08 8.70
CA ILE A 190 -0.20 -16.94 7.64
C ILE A 190 -1.01 -18.24 7.58
N TYR A 191 -2.30 -18.12 7.83
CA TYR A 191 -3.26 -19.21 7.74
C TYR A 191 -3.94 -19.15 6.38
N VAL A 192 -3.86 -20.24 5.63
CA VAL A 192 -4.37 -20.34 4.26
C VAL A 192 -5.44 -21.42 4.22
N ALA A 193 -6.69 -20.97 4.16
CA ALA A 193 -7.83 -21.87 3.99
C ALA A 193 -8.24 -21.94 2.53
N GLY A 194 -8.60 -23.14 2.09
CA GLY A 194 -9.14 -23.34 0.75
C GLY A 194 -9.74 -24.71 0.55
N SER A 195 -10.24 -24.93 -0.65
CA SER A 195 -10.72 -26.23 -1.10
C SER A 195 -9.78 -26.79 -2.15
N ASN A 196 -9.58 -28.10 -2.12
CA ASN A 196 -8.92 -28.84 -3.18
C ASN A 196 -9.94 -29.75 -3.88
N ARG A 197 -9.67 -30.09 -5.14
CA ARG A 197 -10.43 -31.11 -5.85
C ARG A 197 -9.51 -32.27 -6.18
N LYS A 198 -9.73 -33.42 -5.53
CA LYS A 198 -9.06 -34.69 -5.91
C LYS A 198 -9.90 -35.39 -6.98
N PHE A 199 -9.24 -35.94 -8.00
CA PHE A 199 -9.92 -36.68 -9.07
C PHE A 199 -10.76 -37.82 -8.50
N GLY A 200 -12.05 -37.84 -8.81
CA GLY A 200 -12.98 -38.88 -8.34
C GLY A 200 -13.60 -38.63 -6.95
N CYS A 201 -13.31 -37.51 -6.28
CA CYS A 201 -13.91 -37.13 -5.00
C CYS A 201 -14.59 -35.74 -5.06
N GLY A 202 -15.43 -35.44 -4.06
CA GLY A 202 -15.93 -34.08 -3.81
C GLY A 202 -14.82 -33.11 -3.41
N LEU A 203 -15.14 -31.82 -3.24
CA LEU A 203 -14.15 -30.86 -2.76
C LEU A 203 -13.80 -31.17 -1.30
N LYS A 204 -12.52 -31.05 -0.95
CA LYS A 204 -12.06 -31.23 0.43
C LYS A 204 -11.42 -29.95 0.93
N ASN A 205 -11.81 -29.55 2.12
CA ASN A 205 -11.25 -28.38 2.80
C ASN A 205 -9.83 -28.69 3.28
N SER A 206 -8.96 -27.70 3.15
CA SER A 206 -7.59 -27.71 3.64
C SER A 206 -7.31 -26.38 4.33
N LEU A 207 -6.57 -26.45 5.44
CA LEU A 207 -6.01 -25.30 6.13
C LEU A 207 -4.51 -25.56 6.33
N GLU A 208 -3.69 -24.75 5.69
CA GLU A 208 -2.23 -24.79 5.81
C GLU A 208 -1.73 -23.55 6.55
N VAL A 209 -0.70 -23.72 7.39
CA VAL A 209 -0.13 -22.63 8.20
C VAL A 209 1.32 -22.42 7.80
N PHE A 210 1.64 -21.20 7.39
CA PHE A 210 2.98 -20.77 7.04
C PHE A 210 3.57 -19.92 8.16
N ASP A 211 4.65 -20.39 8.77
CA ASP A 211 5.42 -19.62 9.75
C ASP A 211 6.32 -18.63 9.00
N THR A 212 6.06 -17.33 9.19
CA THR A 212 6.79 -16.28 8.46
C THR A 212 8.21 -16.06 8.97
N ARG A 213 8.51 -16.48 10.20
CA ARG A 213 9.83 -16.36 10.83
C ARG A 213 10.75 -17.48 10.36
N THR A 214 10.28 -18.72 10.34
CA THR A 214 11.06 -19.86 9.84
C THR A 214 10.94 -20.01 8.32
N GLN A 215 9.94 -19.37 7.70
CA GLN A 215 9.60 -19.50 6.28
C GLN A 215 9.31 -20.94 5.87
N THR A 216 8.62 -21.67 6.75
CA THR A 216 8.25 -23.07 6.54
C THR A 216 6.78 -23.29 6.77
N TRP A 217 6.22 -24.25 6.05
CA TRP A 217 4.89 -24.77 6.30
C TRP A 217 4.90 -25.76 7.46
N ASP A 218 3.84 -25.75 8.26
CA ASP A 218 3.61 -26.78 9.27
C ASP A 218 3.59 -28.19 8.63
N LEU A 219 3.99 -29.19 9.41
CA LEU A 219 4.22 -30.56 8.91
C LEU A 219 2.96 -31.23 8.40
N ASP A 220 1.82 -30.96 9.02
CA ASP A 220 0.54 -31.55 8.65
C ASP A 220 -0.50 -30.43 8.47
N PRO A 221 -1.30 -30.46 7.38
CA PRO A 221 -2.45 -29.59 7.25
C PRO A 221 -3.42 -29.79 8.42
N ILE A 222 -4.04 -28.71 8.87
CA ILE A 222 -5.03 -28.77 9.93
C ILE A 222 -6.26 -29.51 9.40
N PRO A 223 -6.73 -30.59 10.07
CA PRO A 223 -7.95 -31.27 9.70
C PRO A 223 -9.13 -30.30 9.65
N CYS A 224 -9.91 -30.37 8.57
CA CYS A 224 -11.13 -29.59 8.38
C CYS A 224 -12.37 -30.52 8.31
N SER A 225 -12.26 -31.75 8.81
CA SER A 225 -13.33 -32.75 8.73
C SER A 225 -14.58 -32.36 9.53
N GLU A 226 -14.43 -31.50 10.53
CA GLU A 226 -15.53 -30.98 11.33
C GLU A 226 -16.37 -29.93 10.58
N THR A 227 -15.85 -29.38 9.49
CA THR A 227 -16.55 -28.36 8.70
C THR A 227 -17.55 -28.99 7.74
N LYS A 228 -18.80 -28.52 7.77
CA LYS A 228 -19.90 -29.09 6.98
C LYS A 228 -19.89 -28.65 5.51
N TYR A 229 -19.45 -27.42 5.26
CA TYR A 229 -19.52 -26.77 3.95
C TYR A 229 -18.12 -26.59 3.35
N GLU A 230 -18.03 -26.72 2.03
CA GLU A 230 -16.79 -26.64 1.27
C GLU A 230 -16.25 -25.22 1.23
N PHE A 231 -14.92 -25.07 1.22
CA PHE A 231 -14.24 -23.79 1.22
C PHE A 231 -14.11 -23.16 -0.19
N VAL A 232 -15.22 -22.77 -0.81
CA VAL A 232 -15.28 -22.18 -2.17
C VAL A 232 -15.57 -20.67 -2.15
N ASN A 233 -14.68 -19.88 -2.75
CA ASN A 233 -14.81 -18.41 -2.88
C ASN A 233 -14.94 -17.64 -1.55
N HIS A 234 -14.39 -18.17 -0.45
CA HIS A 234 -14.60 -17.55 0.87
C HIS A 234 -13.64 -16.43 1.19
N ARG A 235 -13.95 -15.79 2.31
CA ARG A 235 -13.13 -14.78 2.96
C ARG A 235 -12.74 -15.30 4.32
N SER A 236 -11.52 -14.93 4.71
CA SER A 236 -11.00 -15.16 6.03
C SER A 236 -10.69 -13.83 6.71
N ALA A 237 -10.72 -13.87 8.04
CA ALA A 237 -10.34 -12.77 8.91
C ALA A 237 -9.68 -13.35 10.17
N CYS A 238 -8.94 -12.53 10.89
CA CYS A 238 -8.52 -12.83 12.25
C CYS A 238 -9.31 -11.91 13.20
N ILE A 239 -9.79 -12.47 14.31
CA ILE A 239 -10.41 -11.72 15.40
C ILE A 239 -10.05 -12.44 16.69
N ASP A 240 -9.57 -11.69 17.69
CA ASP A 240 -9.22 -12.23 19.01
C ASP A 240 -8.25 -13.43 18.96
N GLY A 241 -7.35 -13.45 17.96
CA GLY A 241 -6.37 -14.52 17.75
C GLY A 241 -6.96 -15.83 17.19
N LYS A 242 -8.23 -15.84 16.78
CA LYS A 242 -8.85 -16.97 16.06
C LYS A 242 -8.91 -16.69 14.57
N PHE A 243 -8.72 -17.72 13.76
CA PHE A 243 -8.85 -17.65 12.31
C PHE A 243 -10.28 -17.96 11.88
N TYR A 244 -10.99 -16.96 11.37
CA TYR A 244 -12.34 -17.11 10.86
C TYR A 244 -12.30 -17.39 9.36
N VAL A 245 -13.11 -18.34 8.91
CA VAL A 245 -13.35 -18.59 7.49
C VAL A 245 -14.83 -18.84 7.26
N ASN A 246 -15.36 -18.18 6.24
CA ASN A 246 -16.75 -18.39 5.85
C ASN A 246 -16.84 -19.74 5.12
N ALA A 247 -17.89 -20.52 5.36
CA ALA A 247 -18.10 -21.83 4.78
C ALA A 247 -19.57 -21.95 4.34
N GLY A 248 -19.88 -21.46 3.14
CA GLY A 248 -21.24 -21.40 2.63
C GLY A 248 -22.14 -20.48 3.45
N ALA A 249 -23.08 -21.07 4.20
CA ALA A 249 -24.03 -20.35 5.06
C ALA A 249 -23.59 -20.26 6.52
N GLU A 250 -22.47 -20.89 6.90
CA GLU A 250 -21.95 -20.89 8.27
C GLU A 250 -20.58 -20.18 8.32
N THR A 251 -20.22 -19.62 9.47
CA THR A 251 -18.87 -19.12 9.73
C THR A 251 -18.20 -20.06 10.74
N VAL A 252 -16.98 -20.49 10.47
CA VAL A 252 -16.21 -21.34 11.39
C VAL A 252 -14.95 -20.62 11.84
N ALA A 253 -14.61 -20.75 13.11
CA ALA A 253 -13.39 -20.19 13.68
C ALA A 253 -12.46 -21.30 14.14
N TYR A 254 -11.19 -21.21 13.75
CA TYR A 254 -10.14 -22.07 14.25
C TYR A 254 -9.40 -21.37 15.38
N ASP A 255 -9.40 -21.99 16.56
CA ASP A 255 -8.59 -21.56 17.69
C ASP A 255 -7.22 -22.26 17.63
N SER A 256 -6.17 -21.49 17.39
CA SER A 256 -4.80 -22.00 17.28
C SER A 256 -4.22 -22.49 18.62
N LYS A 257 -4.75 -22.01 19.75
CA LYS A 257 -4.31 -22.38 21.10
C LYS A 257 -4.96 -23.67 21.57
N GLU A 258 -6.25 -23.84 21.26
CA GLU A 258 -7.01 -25.05 21.61
C GLU A 258 -6.92 -26.14 20.52
N GLY A 259 -6.51 -25.78 19.31
CA GLY A 259 -6.36 -26.70 18.19
C GLY A 259 -7.68 -27.25 17.66
N ARG A 260 -8.78 -26.50 17.79
CA ARG A 260 -10.12 -26.95 17.40
C ARG A 260 -10.88 -25.92 16.57
N TRP A 261 -11.87 -26.43 15.84
CA TRP A 261 -12.86 -25.62 15.13
C TRP A 261 -14.08 -25.37 16.02
N ASP A 262 -14.43 -24.09 16.16
CA ASP A 262 -15.67 -23.64 16.78
C ASP A 262 -16.64 -23.21 15.66
N LEU A 263 -17.89 -23.64 15.76
CA LEU A 263 -18.96 -23.11 14.92
C LEU A 263 -19.39 -21.76 15.48
N GLU A 264 -19.15 -20.70 14.72
CA GLU A 264 -19.48 -19.35 15.13
C GLU A 264 -20.81 -18.97 14.49
N GLY A 265 -21.81 -18.73 15.34
CA GLY A 265 -23.09 -18.18 14.91
C GLY A 265 -22.96 -16.71 14.51
N GLY A 266 -23.87 -16.26 13.65
CA GLY A 266 -23.98 -14.86 13.25
C GLY A 266 -23.65 -14.61 11.79
N ASP A 267 -24.13 -13.48 11.31
CA ASP A 267 -24.11 -13.10 9.90
C ASP A 267 -22.79 -12.37 9.55
N MET A 268 -21.64 -12.89 10.01
CA MET A 268 -20.33 -12.29 9.70
C MET A 268 -20.11 -12.22 8.19
N ASN A 269 -20.53 -13.24 7.45
CA ASN A 269 -20.35 -13.34 6.01
C ASN A 269 -21.13 -12.27 5.21
N ASP A 270 -22.24 -11.75 5.73
CA ASP A 270 -23.18 -10.90 4.97
C ASP A 270 -22.53 -9.62 4.44
N HIS A 271 -21.51 -9.13 5.14
CA HIS A 271 -20.84 -7.89 4.79
C HIS A 271 -19.41 -8.10 4.24
N MET A 272 -18.93 -9.33 4.03
CA MET A 272 -17.55 -9.57 3.58
C MET A 272 -17.38 -9.81 2.06
N GLN A 273 -18.48 -9.92 1.30
CA GLN A 273 -18.46 -10.46 -0.08
C GLN A 273 -17.74 -9.59 -1.13
N LEU A 274 -17.55 -8.28 -0.90
CA LEU A 274 -17.03 -7.32 -1.89
C LEU A 274 -15.52 -7.01 -1.76
N ASP A 275 -14.74 -7.85 -1.09
CA ASP A 275 -13.29 -7.61 -0.85
C ASP A 275 -13.00 -6.25 -0.19
N SER A 276 -13.98 -5.73 0.54
CA SER A 276 -13.99 -4.36 1.08
C SER A 276 -13.94 -4.38 2.60
N TYR A 277 -13.12 -5.27 3.17
CA TYR A 277 -12.97 -5.43 4.61
C TYR A 277 -11.50 -5.41 5.04
N CYS A 278 -11.26 -5.07 6.30
CA CYS A 278 -9.96 -5.16 6.96
C CYS A 278 -10.13 -5.38 8.46
N GLU A 279 -9.08 -5.86 9.10
CA GLU A 279 -8.98 -5.97 10.55
C GLU A 279 -8.09 -4.84 11.08
N ILE A 280 -8.55 -4.15 12.11
CA ILE A 280 -7.78 -3.11 12.83
C ILE A 280 -8.05 -3.29 14.32
N ASP A 281 -6.99 -3.42 15.13
CA ASP A 281 -7.07 -3.61 16.59
C ASP A 281 -8.04 -4.73 17.02
N ASN A 282 -7.96 -5.91 16.38
CA ASN A 282 -8.86 -7.06 16.58
C ASN A 282 -10.34 -6.79 16.29
N VAL A 283 -10.66 -5.73 15.53
CA VAL A 283 -12.02 -5.43 15.08
C VAL A 283 -12.08 -5.56 13.57
N LEU A 284 -13.05 -6.33 13.08
CA LEU A 284 -13.32 -6.48 11.66
C LEU A 284 -14.19 -5.32 11.17
N TYR A 285 -13.71 -4.60 10.17
CA TYR A 285 -14.45 -3.53 9.50
C TYR A 285 -14.78 -3.94 8.07
N SER A 286 -15.92 -3.51 7.57
CA SER A 286 -16.31 -3.72 6.18
C SER A 286 -17.15 -2.59 5.62
N VAL A 287 -16.96 -2.31 4.33
CA VAL A 287 -17.85 -1.46 3.54
C VAL A 287 -18.78 -2.34 2.73
N SER A 288 -20.07 -2.14 2.93
CA SER A 288 -21.13 -2.92 2.29
C SER A 288 -22.36 -2.05 2.11
N PHE A 289 -23.02 -2.18 0.96
CA PHE A 289 -24.17 -1.34 0.59
C PHE A 289 -23.90 0.18 0.68
N GLY A 290 -22.64 0.58 0.57
CA GLY A 290 -22.20 1.98 0.63
C GLY A 290 -21.92 2.52 2.03
N GLU A 291 -22.05 1.70 3.06
CA GLU A 291 -21.89 2.12 4.46
C GLU A 291 -20.75 1.36 5.13
N LEU A 292 -19.97 2.08 5.95
CA LEU A 292 -18.90 1.48 6.76
C LEU A 292 -19.48 0.90 8.05
N ARG A 293 -19.17 -0.37 8.29
CA ARG A 293 -19.59 -1.14 9.47
C ARG A 293 -18.41 -1.77 10.17
N TRP A 294 -18.60 -2.10 11.43
CA TRP A 294 -17.69 -2.92 12.23
C TRP A 294 -18.46 -4.09 12.83
N TYR A 295 -17.78 -5.22 13.02
CA TYR A 295 -18.37 -6.42 13.58
C TYR A 295 -18.17 -6.45 15.09
N ASP A 296 -19.27 -6.45 15.84
CA ASP A 296 -19.26 -6.61 17.28
C ASP A 296 -19.23 -8.09 17.64
N ASN A 297 -18.03 -8.60 17.91
CA ASN A 297 -17.83 -10.01 18.22
C ASN A 297 -18.54 -10.46 19.52
N GLN A 298 -18.91 -9.53 20.42
CA GLN A 298 -19.59 -9.88 21.67
C GLN A 298 -21.06 -10.25 21.43
N VAL A 299 -21.72 -9.52 20.54
CA VAL A 299 -23.14 -9.75 20.19
C VAL A 299 -23.34 -10.44 18.85
N LYS A 300 -22.25 -10.68 18.09
CA LYS A 300 -22.24 -11.32 16.77
C LYS A 300 -23.06 -10.57 15.72
N GLU A 301 -22.99 -9.24 15.75
CA GLU A 301 -23.75 -8.35 14.86
C GLU A 301 -22.88 -7.26 14.22
N TRP A 302 -23.27 -6.82 13.03
CA TRP A 302 -22.66 -5.69 12.36
C TRP A 302 -23.28 -4.36 12.81
N ARG A 303 -22.44 -3.39 13.14
CA ARG A 303 -22.83 -2.07 13.60
C ARG A 303 -22.23 -0.98 12.73
N TYR A 304 -22.89 0.17 12.71
CA TYR A 304 -22.42 1.33 11.95
C TYR A 304 -21.22 2.00 12.61
N VAL A 305 -20.27 2.47 11.78
CA VAL A 305 -19.26 3.42 12.21
C VAL A 305 -19.85 4.82 12.10
N MET A 306 -19.86 5.56 13.22
CA MET A 306 -20.44 6.90 13.29
C MET A 306 -19.44 7.98 12.87
N GLY A 307 -19.90 9.18 12.57
CA GLY A 307 -19.03 10.36 12.39
C GLY A 307 -18.45 10.57 11.00
N LEU A 308 -18.85 9.77 10.01
CA LEU A 308 -18.33 9.81 8.63
C LEU A 308 -19.23 10.56 7.64
N LEU A 309 -19.95 11.60 8.10
CA LEU A 309 -20.85 12.39 7.27
C LEU A 309 -20.13 13.15 6.13
N ASP A 310 -18.83 13.37 6.28
CA ASP A 310 -18.00 14.08 5.29
C ASP A 310 -17.49 13.15 4.17
N LEU A 311 -17.67 11.82 4.28
CA LEU A 311 -17.39 10.90 3.18
C LEU A 311 -18.50 10.97 2.13
N PRO A 312 -18.17 10.81 0.83
CA PRO A 312 -19.19 10.75 -0.19
C PRO A 312 -20.07 9.51 0.00
N GLU A 313 -21.34 9.62 -0.38
CA GLU A 313 -22.23 8.46 -0.45
C GLU A 313 -21.73 7.49 -1.53
N PHE A 314 -21.54 6.23 -1.16
CA PHE A 314 -21.05 5.21 -2.08
C PHE A 314 -22.23 4.40 -2.63
N HIS A 315 -22.32 4.24 -3.95
CA HIS A 315 -23.22 3.27 -4.54
C HIS A 315 -22.85 1.84 -4.10
N ARG A 316 -23.85 0.94 -4.08
CA ARG A 316 -23.70 -0.46 -3.67
C ARG A 316 -22.59 -1.24 -4.40
N ASN A 317 -22.15 -0.76 -5.56
CA ASN A 317 -21.18 -1.43 -6.43
C ASN A 317 -19.80 -0.74 -6.47
N VAL A 318 -19.54 0.28 -5.64
CA VAL A 318 -18.22 0.91 -5.60
C VAL A 318 -17.22 -0.04 -4.95
N HIS A 319 -16.12 -0.31 -5.65
CA HIS A 319 -15.00 -1.09 -5.09
C HIS A 319 -14.18 -0.22 -4.15
N VAL A 320 -14.35 -0.45 -2.85
CA VAL A 320 -13.53 0.14 -1.79
C VAL A 320 -12.47 -0.86 -1.35
N ARG A 321 -11.30 -0.38 -0.93
CA ARG A 321 -10.31 -1.17 -0.22
C ARG A 321 -9.94 -0.49 1.07
N LEU A 322 -9.86 -1.29 2.12
CA LEU A 322 -9.50 -0.87 3.46
C LEU A 322 -8.16 -1.49 3.85
N ALA A 323 -7.39 -0.80 4.67
CA ALA A 323 -6.18 -1.32 5.29
C ALA A 323 -5.93 -0.67 6.66
N ASP A 324 -5.30 -1.41 7.57
CA ASP A 324 -4.77 -0.88 8.83
C ASP A 324 -3.52 -0.04 8.58
N HIS A 325 -3.66 1.29 8.59
CA HIS A 325 -2.55 2.22 8.47
C HIS A 325 -2.08 2.71 9.85
N GLY A 326 -1.50 1.79 10.63
CA GLY A 326 -0.91 2.13 11.93
C GLY A 326 -1.95 2.50 12.99
N GLY A 327 -3.06 1.75 13.03
CA GLY A 327 -4.21 1.97 13.90
C GLY A 327 -5.30 2.85 13.28
N ASN A 328 -4.96 3.63 12.25
CA ASN A 328 -5.95 4.35 11.45
C ASN A 328 -6.43 3.50 10.29
N MET A 329 -7.63 3.75 9.78
CA MET A 329 -8.13 3.09 8.58
C MET A 329 -7.73 3.89 7.34
N ALA A 330 -6.98 3.26 6.44
CA ALA A 330 -6.84 3.75 5.07
C ALA A 330 -8.05 3.30 4.25
N PHE A 331 -8.88 4.25 3.84
CA PHE A 331 -10.09 4.03 3.06
C PHE A 331 -9.86 4.50 1.62
N MET A 332 -9.79 3.58 0.65
CA MET A 332 -9.43 3.90 -0.73
C MET A 332 -10.48 3.44 -1.74
N TRP A 333 -10.80 4.29 -2.72
CA TRP A 333 -11.80 3.99 -3.74
C TRP A 333 -11.46 4.60 -5.10
N GLY A 334 -12.00 4.02 -6.16
CA GLY A 334 -11.89 4.55 -7.52
C GLY A 334 -13.08 5.44 -7.88
N GLY A 335 -12.83 6.55 -8.59
CA GLY A 335 -13.85 7.30 -9.34
C GLY A 335 -14.36 6.45 -10.51
N ASP A 336 -15.66 6.37 -10.79
CA ASP A 336 -16.68 7.41 -10.77
C ASP A 336 -17.83 7.14 -9.78
N LEU A 337 -18.16 8.11 -8.93
CA LEU A 337 -19.39 8.05 -8.11
C LEU A 337 -20.66 8.21 -8.96
N PHE A 338 -20.53 8.68 -10.20
CA PHE A 338 -21.61 8.82 -11.18
C PHE A 338 -21.16 8.24 -12.52
N ASP A 339 -21.85 7.21 -12.99
CA ASP A 339 -21.63 6.56 -14.30
C ASP A 339 -21.74 7.58 -15.44
N SER A 340 -20.62 8.22 -15.83
CA SER A 340 -20.59 9.06 -17.02
C SER A 340 -20.04 8.26 -18.19
N ARG A 341 -20.89 7.41 -18.79
CA ARG A 341 -20.71 6.88 -20.16
C ARG A 341 -20.73 7.98 -21.25
N LEU A 342 -20.53 9.25 -20.87
CA LEU A 342 -20.68 10.44 -21.69
C LEU A 342 -19.45 11.36 -21.70
N SER A 343 -18.40 11.07 -20.93
CA SER A 343 -17.15 11.83 -21.01
C SER A 343 -16.13 11.07 -21.88
N GLY A 344 -15.73 11.67 -23.01
CA GLY A 344 -14.87 11.08 -24.03
C GLY A 344 -13.40 10.86 -23.63
N GLY A 345 -13.13 10.45 -22.38
CA GLY A 345 -11.80 10.10 -21.90
C GLY A 345 -11.84 9.20 -20.66
N TYR A 346 -10.99 8.17 -20.61
CA TYR A 346 -10.85 7.27 -19.46
C TYR A 346 -10.00 7.89 -18.34
N GLU A 347 -10.27 9.13 -17.95
CA GLU A 347 -9.60 9.74 -16.80
C GLU A 347 -10.35 9.41 -15.52
N LYS A 348 -9.76 8.56 -14.68
CA LYS A 348 -10.33 8.14 -13.40
C LYS A 348 -9.39 8.50 -12.26
N LYS A 349 -9.93 9.08 -11.20
CA LYS A 349 -9.19 9.44 -9.99
C LYS A 349 -9.33 8.32 -8.96
N ILE A 350 -8.24 7.97 -8.30
CA ILE A 350 -8.26 7.13 -7.10
C ILE A 350 -8.15 8.06 -5.90
N TRP A 351 -9.08 7.90 -4.98
CA TRP A 351 -9.20 8.68 -3.76
C TRP A 351 -8.78 7.86 -2.56
N CYS A 352 -8.24 8.53 -1.57
CA CYS A 352 -7.87 7.94 -0.30
C CYS A 352 -8.28 8.89 0.83
N ALA A 353 -8.79 8.31 1.90
CA ALA A 353 -8.98 8.97 3.17
C ALA A 353 -8.27 8.19 4.26
N GLU A 354 -7.71 8.89 5.23
CA GLU A 354 -7.24 8.29 6.48
C GLU A 354 -8.24 8.62 7.57
N ILE A 355 -8.76 7.59 8.24
CA ILE A 355 -9.82 7.69 9.22
C ILE A 355 -9.29 7.21 10.56
N ALA A 356 -9.19 8.11 11.53
CA ALA A 356 -8.90 7.77 12.91
C ALA A 356 -10.14 7.14 13.56
N LEU A 357 -9.97 5.96 14.14
CA LEU A 357 -11.05 5.21 14.80
C LEU A 357 -10.96 5.42 16.31
N LYS A 358 -12.02 5.95 16.92
CA LYS A 358 -12.11 6.17 18.36
C LYS A 358 -13.27 5.38 18.93
N ARG A 359 -12.95 4.41 19.79
CA ARG A 359 -13.97 3.66 20.53
C ARG A 359 -14.54 4.54 21.65
N ARG A 360 -15.85 4.78 21.62
CA ARG A 360 -16.60 5.52 22.66
C ARG A 360 -17.52 4.52 23.35
N LEU A 361 -17.33 4.31 24.65
CA LEU A 361 -18.03 3.24 25.41
C LEU A 361 -17.78 1.84 24.79
N SER A 362 -18.27 0.77 25.41
CA SER A 362 -18.01 -0.59 24.91
C SER A 362 -18.64 -0.87 23.54
N SER A 363 -19.60 -0.05 23.11
CA SER A 363 -20.57 -0.38 22.05
C SER A 363 -20.59 0.54 20.83
N GLU A 364 -19.73 1.56 20.74
CA GLU A 364 -19.72 2.51 19.61
C GLU A 364 -18.30 2.82 19.11
N ILE A 365 -18.16 2.95 17.78
CA ILE A 365 -16.93 3.36 17.12
C ILE A 365 -17.21 4.62 16.30
N LEU A 366 -16.45 5.68 16.60
CA LEU A 366 -16.49 6.95 15.89
C LEU A 366 -15.30 7.02 14.92
N GLY A 367 -15.58 7.24 13.64
CA GLY A 367 -14.58 7.58 12.63
C GLY A 367 -14.41 9.10 12.53
N ILE A 368 -13.16 9.55 12.44
CA ILE A 368 -12.79 10.96 12.21
C ILE A 368 -11.87 10.98 11.00
N ILE A 369 -12.22 11.75 9.97
CA ILE A 369 -11.40 11.87 8.76
C ILE A 369 -10.22 12.81 9.07
N GLU A 370 -9.00 12.26 9.07
CA GLU A 370 -7.77 13.03 9.27
C GLU A 370 -7.41 13.80 7.98
N TRP A 371 -7.57 13.15 6.83
CA TRP A 371 -7.48 13.79 5.52
C TRP A 371 -8.22 12.98 4.46
N CYS A 372 -8.58 13.64 3.36
CA CYS A 372 -9.18 13.04 2.17
C CYS A 372 -8.70 13.79 0.94
N ASP A 373 -8.11 13.10 -0.03
CA ASP A 373 -7.71 13.70 -1.32
C ASP A 373 -7.61 12.61 -2.40
N HIS A 374 -7.62 13.04 -3.66
CA HIS A 374 -7.25 12.18 -4.78
C HIS A 374 -5.73 11.98 -4.79
N VAL A 375 -5.32 10.72 -4.88
CA VAL A 375 -3.91 10.31 -4.75
C VAL A 375 -3.32 9.81 -6.06
N LEU A 376 -4.14 9.44 -7.05
CA LEU A 376 -3.66 9.03 -8.38
C LEU A 376 -4.70 9.34 -9.45
N THR A 377 -4.26 9.81 -10.62
CA THR A 377 -5.08 9.88 -11.83
C THR A 377 -4.62 8.79 -12.79
N VAL A 378 -5.57 8.03 -13.31
CA VAL A 378 -5.36 6.91 -14.21
C VAL A 378 -6.07 7.19 -15.53
N HIS A 379 -5.40 6.95 -16.66
CA HIS A 379 -5.92 7.22 -18.01
C HIS A 379 -6.34 5.96 -18.79
N GLN A 380 -6.54 4.84 -18.09
CA GLN A 380 -6.89 3.55 -18.69
C GLN A 380 -7.70 2.68 -17.70
N PRO A 381 -8.46 1.67 -18.18
CA PRO A 381 -9.22 0.80 -17.28
C PRO A 381 -8.32 0.05 -16.30
N TYR A 382 -8.70 0.09 -15.02
CA TYR A 382 -7.98 -0.55 -13.94
C TYR A 382 -8.92 -1.26 -12.96
N GLY A 383 -8.39 -2.25 -12.25
CA GLY A 383 -9.00 -2.87 -11.08
C GLY A 383 -8.15 -2.60 -9.84
N LEU A 384 -8.77 -2.08 -8.78
CA LEU A 384 -8.16 -1.92 -7.47
C LEU A 384 -8.17 -3.28 -6.74
N VAL A 385 -7.01 -3.94 -6.66
CA VAL A 385 -6.92 -5.31 -6.14
C VAL A 385 -6.96 -5.32 -4.62
N LYS A 386 -5.98 -4.68 -3.97
CA LYS A 386 -5.86 -4.62 -2.51
C LYS A 386 -5.01 -3.41 -2.11
N VAL A 387 -5.30 -2.89 -0.93
CA VAL A 387 -4.45 -1.94 -0.21
C VAL A 387 -3.91 -2.67 1.00
N LEU A 388 -2.62 -2.53 1.26
CA LEU A 388 -1.92 -3.19 2.36
C LEU A 388 -1.04 -2.15 3.05
N ALA A 389 -0.94 -2.24 4.37
CA ALA A 389 0.08 -1.53 5.10
C ALA A 389 1.16 -2.50 5.55
N VAL A 390 2.41 -2.07 5.46
CA VAL A 390 3.57 -2.80 5.97
C VAL A 390 4.29 -1.94 6.98
N THR A 391 4.85 -2.57 8.01
CA THR A 391 5.65 -1.90 9.03
C THR A 391 7.12 -2.01 8.66
N VAL A 392 7.77 -0.86 8.41
CA VAL A 392 9.16 -0.80 7.92
C VAL A 392 9.99 0.21 8.70
#